data_AF-A0A822AF88-F1
#
_entry.id   AF-A0A822AF88-F1
#
_cell.length_a   1.000
_cell.length_b   1.000
_cell.length_c   1.000
_cell.angle_alpha   90.00
_cell.angle_beta   90.00
_cell.angle_gamma   90.00
#
_symmetry.space_group_name_H-M   'P 1'
#
loop_
_entity.id
_entity.type
_entity.pdbx_description
1 polymer ?
#
loop_
_entity_poly.entity_id
_entity_poly.type
_entity_poly.pdbx_seq_one_letter_code
_entity_poly.pdbx_strand_id
1 'polypeptide(L)'
;SQYSDYMVLDYSCLQGQSLSVCDTRLISTSFSKENRLFLRSPNYPHEYENSLNCSCQINAVKSQIKFLDFYLEERDEMNICSRDHLQIHNRSYCGSSIDDNNYKSSSFSLNSSFQLTFKTNDVITRKGFWLSINSEQPMQVSCNSLIEPTSPTTIITTTTTTT
;
A
#
# COMPACT_ATOMS: atom_id res chain seq x y z
N SER A 1 -45.98 -2.58 7.07
CA SER A 1 -44.89 -1.79 7.70
C SER A 1 -43.57 -2.50 7.47
N GLN A 2 -42.69 -1.83 6.71
CA GLN A 2 -41.24 -1.80 6.85
C GLN A 2 -40.45 -3.12 6.66
N TYR A 3 -39.97 -3.34 5.44
CA TYR A 3 -38.68 -4.01 5.23
C TYR A 3 -37.78 -3.08 4.44
N SER A 4 -36.86 -2.49 5.21
CA SER A 4 -35.59 -1.82 4.91
C SER A 4 -35.24 -1.52 3.46
N ASP A 5 -34.97 -0.24 3.21
CA ASP A 5 -34.23 0.29 2.07
C ASP A 5 -32.97 -0.53 1.79
N TYR A 6 -32.97 -1.28 0.70
CA TYR A 6 -31.74 -1.76 0.09
C TYR A 6 -31.08 -0.54 -0.56
N MET A 7 -29.99 -0.07 0.04
CA MET A 7 -29.08 0.86 -0.62
C MET A 7 -28.56 0.17 -1.88
N VAL A 8 -29.13 0.54 -3.02
CA VAL A 8 -28.58 0.20 -4.33
C VAL A 8 -27.22 0.90 -4.39
N LEU A 9 -26.15 0.15 -4.15
CA LEU A 9 -24.81 0.63 -4.47
C LEU A 9 -24.77 0.77 -5.98
N ASP A 10 -24.85 2.02 -6.43
CA ASP A 10 -24.72 2.40 -7.82
C ASP A 10 -23.34 1.92 -8.30
N TYR A 11 -23.31 0.82 -9.05
CA TYR A 11 -22.10 0.23 -9.64
C TYR A 11 -21.62 1.12 -10.80
N SER A 12 -21.37 2.40 -10.52
CA SER A 12 -20.54 3.21 -11.39
C SER A 12 -19.13 2.63 -11.31
N CYS A 13 -18.65 2.04 -12.41
CA CYS A 13 -17.26 1.60 -12.52
C CYS A 13 -16.39 2.82 -12.20
N LEU A 14 -15.57 2.74 -11.14
CA LEU A 14 -14.57 3.75 -10.85
C LEU A 14 -13.62 3.79 -12.05
N GLN A 15 -13.79 4.78 -12.91
CA GLN A 15 -12.97 4.92 -14.12
C GLN A 15 -11.52 5.16 -13.70
N GLY A 16 -10.61 4.24 -13.97
CA GLY A 16 -9.20 4.45 -13.66
C GLY A 16 -8.50 3.14 -13.46
N GLN A 17 -7.19 3.15 -13.65
CA GLN A 17 -6.43 1.93 -13.58
C GLN A 17 -6.19 1.51 -12.13
N SER A 18 -6.44 0.23 -11.81
CA SER A 18 -6.18 -0.35 -10.50
C SER A 18 -4.99 -1.29 -10.56
N LEU A 19 -3.93 -0.95 -9.82
CA LEU A 19 -2.66 -1.68 -9.80
C LEU A 19 -2.30 -2.09 -8.38
N SER A 20 -1.63 -3.23 -8.25
CA SER A 20 -0.90 -3.55 -7.02
C SER A 20 0.44 -2.81 -7.02
N VAL A 21 0.86 -2.30 -5.86
CA VAL A 21 2.20 -1.72 -5.67
C VAL A 21 3.33 -2.73 -5.97
N CYS A 22 3.04 -4.03 -5.85
CA CYS A 22 3.99 -5.11 -6.07
C CYS A 22 3.93 -5.73 -7.48
N ASP A 23 3.12 -5.19 -8.40
CA ASP A 23 3.05 -5.74 -9.76
C ASP A 23 4.31 -5.38 -10.56
N THR A 24 5.25 -6.32 -10.66
CA THR A 24 6.55 -6.19 -11.35
C THR A 24 6.45 -6.17 -12.86
N ARG A 25 5.27 -6.45 -13.42
CA ARG A 25 5.04 -6.43 -14.88
C ARG A 25 4.93 -5.00 -15.41
N LEU A 26 4.98 -4.00 -14.54
CA LEU A 26 4.88 -2.58 -14.84
C LEU A 26 6.23 -1.96 -15.20
N ILE A 27 6.86 -2.45 -16.28
CA ILE A 27 8.07 -1.86 -16.85
C ILE A 27 7.66 -0.61 -17.64
N SER A 28 7.72 0.56 -17.00
CA SER A 28 7.44 1.90 -17.56
C SER A 28 6.17 2.00 -18.40
N THR A 29 5.04 2.25 -17.73
CA THR A 29 3.75 2.46 -18.40
C THR A 29 3.31 3.91 -18.22
N SER A 30 3.10 4.59 -19.35
CA SER A 30 2.45 5.91 -19.37
C SER A 30 0.95 5.71 -19.23
N PHE A 31 0.41 6.03 -18.07
CA PHE A 31 -1.02 5.89 -17.79
C PHE A 31 -1.72 7.20 -18.11
N SER A 32 -1.98 7.37 -19.40
CA SER A 32 -2.30 8.66 -20.00
C SER A 32 -3.80 8.95 -20.15
N LYS A 33 -4.70 8.01 -19.85
CA LYS A 33 -6.09 8.17 -20.33
C LYS A 33 -7.05 8.88 -19.37
N GLU A 34 -6.82 8.87 -18.05
CA GLU A 34 -7.85 9.37 -17.10
C GLU A 34 -7.34 10.21 -15.93
N ASN A 35 -6.05 10.58 -15.89
CA ASN A 35 -5.42 11.33 -14.78
C ASN A 35 -5.77 10.82 -13.36
N ARG A 36 -6.19 9.55 -13.27
CA ARG A 36 -6.58 8.87 -12.03
C ARG A 36 -5.97 7.49 -12.02
N LEU A 37 -5.37 7.15 -10.89
CA LEU A 37 -4.72 5.89 -10.61
C LEU A 37 -5.18 5.37 -9.27
N PHE A 38 -5.48 4.07 -9.21
CA PHE A 38 -5.72 3.36 -7.97
C PHE A 38 -4.53 2.45 -7.68
N LEU A 39 -3.91 2.63 -6.51
CA LEU A 39 -2.84 1.76 -6.02
C LEU A 39 -3.30 1.03 -4.78
N ARG A 40 -3.03 -0.27 -4.70
CA ARG A 40 -3.36 -1.11 -3.56
C ARG A 40 -2.20 -2.01 -3.15
N SER A 41 -2.23 -2.48 -1.91
CA SER A 41 -1.40 -3.61 -1.49
C SER A 41 -1.71 -4.85 -2.36
N PRO A 42 -0.79 -5.81 -2.50
CA PRO A 42 -1.12 -7.10 -3.09
C PRO A 42 -2.31 -7.75 -2.36
N ASN A 43 -3.06 -8.56 -3.08
CA ASN A 43 -4.25 -9.30 -2.63
C ASN A 43 -5.45 -8.49 -2.11
N TYR A 44 -5.34 -7.17 -1.95
CA TYR A 44 -6.43 -6.33 -1.47
C TYR A 44 -7.75 -6.59 -2.25
N PRO A 45 -8.88 -6.88 -1.58
CA PRO A 45 -9.16 -6.60 -0.15
C PRO A 45 -8.78 -7.71 0.85
N HIS A 46 -8.10 -8.77 0.43
CA HIS A 46 -7.50 -9.75 1.33
C HIS A 46 -6.17 -9.28 1.88
N GLU A 47 -5.64 -10.00 2.85
CA GLU A 47 -4.38 -9.65 3.50
C GLU A 47 -3.19 -9.73 2.54
N TYR A 48 -2.25 -8.79 2.71
CA TYR A 48 -0.97 -8.80 1.99
C TYR A 48 -0.05 -9.90 2.52
N GLU A 49 0.97 -10.27 1.75
CA GLU A 49 2.01 -11.21 2.20
C GLU A 49 3.06 -10.57 3.11
N ASN A 50 3.71 -11.43 3.88
CA ASN A 50 4.93 -11.10 4.61
C ASN A 50 6.12 -10.83 3.67
N SER A 51 7.14 -10.14 4.19
CA SER A 51 8.44 -9.90 3.55
C SER A 51 8.38 -9.20 2.18
N LEU A 52 7.42 -8.30 2.03
CA LEU A 52 7.29 -7.47 0.83
C LEU A 52 8.24 -6.28 0.92
N ASN A 53 8.82 -5.91 -0.22
CA ASN A 53 9.50 -4.64 -0.40
C ASN A 53 9.23 -4.15 -1.83
N CYS A 54 8.13 -3.41 -1.96
CA CYS A 54 7.61 -2.95 -3.24
C CYS A 54 7.64 -1.44 -3.31
N SER A 55 8.06 -0.89 -4.45
CA SER A 55 8.14 0.55 -4.66
C SER A 55 7.58 0.94 -6.01
N CYS A 56 6.73 1.97 -6.03
CA CYS A 56 6.27 2.63 -7.25
C CYS A 56 6.82 4.06 -7.32
N GLN A 57 7.45 4.39 -8.44
CA GLN A 57 7.78 5.77 -8.81
C GLN A 57 6.60 6.38 -9.55
N ILE A 58 6.08 7.50 -9.03
CA ILE A 58 4.96 8.25 -9.60
C ILE A 58 5.47 9.58 -10.12
N ASN A 59 5.46 9.75 -11.44
CA ASN A 59 5.83 11.00 -12.08
C ASN A 59 4.57 11.80 -12.40
N ALA A 60 4.35 12.87 -11.63
CA ALA A 60 3.23 13.79 -11.75
C ALA A 60 3.67 15.21 -11.35
N VAL A 61 3.11 16.23 -12.01
CA VAL A 61 3.39 17.64 -11.67
C VAL A 61 2.68 18.03 -10.37
N LYS A 62 1.42 17.60 -10.23
CA LYS A 62 0.60 17.83 -9.04
C LYS A 62 -0.36 16.67 -8.89
N SER A 63 -0.45 16.11 -7.68
CA SER A 63 -1.32 14.98 -7.40
C SER A 63 -2.02 15.14 -6.06
N GLN A 64 -3.32 14.83 -6.04
CA GLN A 64 -4.09 14.62 -4.83
C GLN A 64 -4.13 13.12 -4.52
N ILE A 65 -3.66 12.74 -3.34
CA ILE A 65 -3.64 11.36 -2.85
C ILE A 65 -4.74 11.24 -1.81
N LYS A 66 -5.54 10.18 -1.91
CA LYS A 66 -6.61 9.85 -0.97
C LYS A 66 -6.53 8.38 -0.58
N PHE A 67 -6.53 8.12 0.72
CA PHE A 67 -6.74 6.78 1.27
C PHE A 67 -8.24 6.45 1.19
N LEU A 68 -8.56 5.36 0.50
CA LEU A 68 -9.91 4.81 0.39
C LEU A 68 -10.14 3.74 1.47
N ASP A 69 -9.11 2.97 1.79
CA ASP A 69 -9.08 2.01 2.90
C ASP A 69 -7.61 1.83 3.35
N PHE A 70 -7.41 1.52 4.63
CA PHE A 70 -6.08 1.40 5.22
C PHE A 70 -6.12 0.60 6.53
N TYR A 71 -5.35 -0.48 6.58
CA TYR A 71 -5.01 -1.17 7.81
C TYR A 71 -3.72 -1.99 7.63
N LEU A 72 -2.65 -1.58 8.31
CA LEU A 72 -1.36 -2.29 8.40
C LEU A 72 -1.09 -2.73 9.85
N GLU A 73 -0.02 -3.50 10.07
CA GLU A 73 0.46 -3.76 11.43
C GLU A 73 0.66 -2.44 12.21
N GLU A 74 0.35 -2.48 13.50
CA GLU A 74 0.47 -1.32 14.40
C GLU A 74 1.91 -0.88 14.61
N ARG A 75 2.05 0.33 15.16
CA ARG A 75 3.33 0.92 15.58
C ARG A 75 4.06 0.00 16.57
N ASP A 76 5.37 0.10 16.55
CA ASP A 76 6.24 -0.58 17.52
C ASP A 76 6.19 0.09 18.90
N GLU A 77 7.02 -0.42 19.82
CA GLU A 77 7.13 0.09 21.19
C GLU A 77 7.66 1.53 21.25
N MET A 78 8.31 2.01 20.18
CA MET A 78 8.79 3.39 20.02
C MET A 78 7.76 4.30 19.35
N ASN A 79 6.54 3.82 19.12
CA ASN A 79 5.45 4.53 18.46
C ASN A 79 5.78 4.93 17.00
N ILE A 80 6.64 4.17 16.31
CA ILE A 80 6.98 4.39 14.91
C ILE A 80 6.53 3.21 14.04
N CYS A 81 6.37 3.47 12.74
CA CYS A 81 6.02 2.46 11.74
C CYS A 81 7.27 1.70 11.25
N SER A 82 7.96 1.00 12.15
CA SER A 82 9.20 0.26 11.84
C SER A 82 8.97 -1.15 11.31
N ARG A 83 7.79 -1.71 11.61
CA ARG A 83 7.32 -3.01 11.11
C ARG A 83 6.74 -2.81 9.71
N ASP A 84 5.45 -3.08 9.54
CA ASP A 84 4.77 -2.82 8.28
C ASP A 84 4.51 -1.34 8.09
N HIS A 85 4.82 -0.83 6.90
CA HIS A 85 4.56 0.56 6.60
C HIS A 85 4.36 0.82 5.11
N LEU A 86 3.47 1.78 4.86
CA LEU A 86 3.38 2.47 3.59
C LEU A 86 4.07 3.82 3.74
N GLN A 87 5.12 4.06 2.96
CA GLN A 87 5.82 5.34 2.92
C GLN A 87 5.42 6.12 1.67
N ILE A 88 4.99 7.37 1.84
CA ILE A 88 4.69 8.31 0.75
C ILE A 88 5.33 9.65 1.09
N HIS A 89 6.28 10.12 0.26
CA HIS A 89 6.91 11.45 0.39
C HIS A 89 7.39 11.76 1.83
N ASN A 90 8.28 10.91 2.36
CA ASN A 90 8.87 11.01 3.71
C ASN A 90 7.89 10.82 4.89
N ARG A 91 6.65 10.39 4.63
CA ARG A 91 5.66 10.07 5.65
C ARG A 91 5.43 8.58 5.68
N SER A 92 5.53 7.95 6.85
CA SER A 92 5.26 6.52 7.03
C SER A 92 3.94 6.32 7.77
N TYR A 93 3.08 5.49 7.18
CA TYR A 93 1.75 5.17 7.67
C TYR A 93 1.72 3.69 8.07
N CYS A 94 1.10 3.38 9.20
CA CYS A 94 0.88 2.03 9.72
C CYS A 94 -0.31 2.01 10.69
N GLY A 95 -0.70 0.84 11.19
CA GLY A 95 -1.89 0.68 12.04
C GLY A 95 -3.20 0.90 11.29
N SER A 96 -4.27 1.18 12.03
CA SER A 96 -5.61 1.44 11.46
C SER A 96 -5.92 2.92 11.21
N SER A 97 -5.06 3.84 11.64
CA SER A 97 -5.27 5.29 11.46
C SER A 97 -4.27 5.89 10.49
N ILE A 98 -4.75 6.84 9.68
CA ILE A 98 -3.91 7.63 8.77
C ILE A 98 -3.38 8.81 9.58
N ASP A 99 -2.53 8.50 10.54
CA ASP A 99 -1.89 9.47 11.43
C ASP A 99 -0.40 9.51 11.09
N ASP A 100 0.04 10.55 10.36
CA ASP A 100 1.47 10.87 10.24
C ASP A 100 1.83 11.85 11.35
N ASN A 101 2.26 11.32 12.49
CA ASN A 101 2.96 12.00 13.59
C ASN A 101 2.41 13.35 14.10
N ASN A 102 1.23 13.82 13.68
CA ASN A 102 0.44 14.98 14.17
C ASN A 102 -0.70 15.40 13.20
N TYR A 103 -0.81 14.83 11.98
CA TYR A 103 -1.84 15.25 11.01
C TYR A 103 -2.77 14.09 10.64
N LYS A 104 -4.04 14.19 11.06
CA LYS A 104 -5.12 13.27 10.68
C LYS A 104 -5.76 13.73 9.39
N SER A 105 -5.25 13.27 8.25
CA SER A 105 -5.92 13.51 6.99
C SER A 105 -5.83 12.31 6.09
N SER A 106 -6.99 11.80 5.68
CA SER A 106 -7.10 10.73 4.68
C SER A 106 -6.78 11.19 3.26
N SER A 107 -6.41 12.47 3.08
CA SER A 107 -5.93 12.98 1.80
C SER A 107 -4.92 14.11 1.93
N PHE A 108 -4.03 14.23 0.95
CA PHE A 108 -3.07 15.32 0.86
C PHE A 108 -2.63 15.51 -0.59
N SER A 109 -2.02 16.66 -0.87
CA SER A 109 -1.52 16.99 -2.20
C SER A 109 0.00 17.05 -2.20
N LEU A 110 0.60 16.59 -3.30
CA LEU A 110 2.02 16.75 -3.61
C LEU A 110 2.15 17.53 -4.91
N ASN A 111 3.14 18.43 -4.99
CA ASN A 111 3.42 19.28 -6.16
C ASN A 111 4.70 18.84 -6.88
N SER A 112 5.03 17.55 -6.79
CA SER A 112 6.20 16.95 -7.43
C SER A 112 6.03 15.44 -7.55
N SER A 113 6.86 14.81 -8.39
CA SER A 113 7.01 13.37 -8.44
C SER A 113 7.42 12.81 -7.08
N PHE A 114 6.99 11.60 -6.78
CA PHE A 114 7.28 10.94 -5.50
C PHE A 114 7.41 9.42 -5.66
N GLN A 115 8.11 8.83 -4.70
CA GLN A 115 8.14 7.39 -4.52
C GLN A 115 7.14 6.98 -3.44
N LEU A 116 6.42 5.90 -3.71
CA LEU A 116 5.61 5.18 -2.75
C LEU A 116 6.28 3.83 -2.50
N THR A 117 6.51 3.49 -1.23
CA THR A 117 7.16 2.24 -0.84
C THR A 117 6.29 1.50 0.18
N PHE A 118 6.03 0.23 -0.06
CA PHE A 118 5.33 -0.66 0.86
C PHE A 118 6.27 -1.76 1.31
N LYS A 119 6.50 -1.85 2.62
CA LYS A 119 7.33 -2.87 3.25
C LYS A 119 6.58 -3.60 4.34
N THR A 120 6.82 -4.91 4.44
CA THR A 120 6.22 -5.76 5.48
C THR A 120 7.27 -6.65 6.14
N ASN A 121 7.07 -6.99 7.41
CA ASN A 121 7.90 -7.95 8.14
C ASN A 121 7.47 -9.41 7.88
N ASP A 122 7.98 -10.35 8.65
CA ASP A 122 7.74 -11.79 8.49
C ASP A 122 6.67 -12.37 9.45
N VAL A 123 5.93 -11.54 10.18
CA VAL A 123 5.09 -11.98 11.30
C VAL A 123 3.60 -11.71 11.08
N ILE A 124 3.21 -10.43 10.94
CA ILE A 124 1.80 -10.04 11.06
C ILE A 124 1.31 -9.36 9.78
N THR A 125 0.25 -9.92 9.20
CA THR A 125 -0.44 -9.34 8.04
C THR A 125 -1.76 -8.67 8.44
N ARG A 126 -2.22 -7.75 7.60
CA ARG A 126 -3.50 -7.05 7.71
C ARG A 126 -4.09 -6.84 6.32
N LYS A 127 -5.26 -6.21 6.27
CA LYS A 127 -6.01 -5.94 5.03
C LYS A 127 -5.22 -5.15 3.98
N GLY A 128 -4.26 -4.33 4.41
CA GLY A 128 -3.44 -3.52 3.50
C GLY A 128 -4.06 -2.16 3.23
N PHE A 129 -3.90 -1.65 2.01
CA PHE A 129 -4.34 -0.31 1.66
C PHE A 129 -4.94 -0.23 0.26
N TRP A 130 -5.76 0.79 0.06
CA TRP A 130 -6.25 1.20 -1.25
C TRP A 130 -6.26 2.72 -1.36
N LEU A 131 -5.53 3.25 -2.34
CA LEU A 131 -5.37 4.67 -2.61
C LEU A 131 -6.03 5.06 -3.93
N SER A 132 -6.53 6.29 -3.99
CA SER A 132 -6.77 7.03 -5.23
C SER A 132 -5.71 8.12 -5.37
N ILE A 133 -5.12 8.23 -6.55
CA ILE A 133 -4.20 9.31 -6.91
C ILE A 133 -4.76 10.00 -8.13
N ASN A 134 -5.11 11.27 -7.98
CA ASN A 134 -5.65 12.11 -9.02
C ASN A 134 -4.62 13.17 -9.40
N SER A 135 -4.44 13.44 -10.69
CA SER A 135 -3.57 14.51 -11.19
C SER A 135 -4.34 15.42 -12.16
N GLU A 136 -3.79 16.61 -12.40
CA GLU A 136 -4.28 17.51 -13.45
C GLU A 136 -3.69 17.13 -14.82
N GLN A 137 -2.63 16.32 -14.84
CA GLN A 137 -1.91 15.90 -16.04
C GLN A 137 -1.69 14.38 -16.07
N PRO A 138 -1.41 13.80 -17.26
CA PRO A 138 -1.05 12.39 -17.38
C PRO A 138 0.11 12.02 -16.45
N MET A 139 -0.06 10.92 -15.73
CA MET A 139 0.93 10.41 -14.79
C MET A 139 1.71 9.26 -15.45
N GLN A 140 3.00 9.13 -15.14
CA GLN A 140 3.76 7.92 -15.45
C GLN A 140 4.05 7.16 -14.18
N VAL A 141 3.96 5.84 -14.26
CA VAL A 141 4.14 4.97 -13.10
C VAL A 141 5.07 3.82 -13.48
N SER A 142 6.01 3.52 -12.59
CA SER A 142 6.84 2.31 -12.69
C SER A 142 6.96 1.68 -11.32
N CYS A 143 6.59 0.40 -11.20
CA CYS A 143 6.62 -0.33 -9.95
C CYS A 143 7.62 -1.48 -10.01
N ASN A 144 8.32 -1.70 -8.91
CA ASN A 144 9.31 -2.75 -8.72
C ASN A 144 9.00 -3.51 -7.43
N SER A 145 9.27 -4.81 -7.40
CA SER A 145 9.25 -5.62 -6.19
C SER A 145 10.62 -6.26 -6.01
N LEU A 146 11.22 -5.99 -4.86
CA LEU A 146 12.39 -6.72 -4.38
C LEU A 146 11.84 -7.67 -3.31
N ILE A 147 11.85 -8.96 -3.56
CA ILE A 147 11.56 -9.92 -2.49
C ILE A 147 12.79 -9.89 -1.58
N GLU A 148 12.64 -9.44 -0.33
CA GLU A 148 13.75 -9.49 0.61
C GLU A 148 14.03 -10.97 0.91
N PRO A 149 15.29 -11.43 0.81
CA PRO A 149 15.61 -12.83 1.06
C PRO A 149 15.17 -13.15 2.49
N THR A 150 14.22 -14.07 2.63
CA THR A 150 13.77 -14.59 3.90
C THR A 150 15.00 -14.96 4.73
N SER A 151 15.17 -14.34 5.89
CA SER A 151 16.21 -14.72 6.85
C SER A 151 16.11 -16.23 7.10
N PRO A 152 17.23 -16.99 7.17
CA PRO A 152 17.18 -18.44 7.22
C PRO A 152 16.43 -18.91 8.47
N THR A 153 15.38 -19.70 8.26
CA THR A 153 14.71 -20.47 9.30
C THR A 153 15.76 -21.23 10.09
N THR A 154 15.91 -20.92 11.38
CA THR A 154 16.75 -21.69 12.31
C THR A 154 16.30 -23.14 12.28
N ILE A 155 17.07 -23.99 11.60
CA ILE A 155 16.90 -25.44 11.65
C ILE A 155 17.12 -25.83 13.11
N ILE A 156 16.08 -26.33 13.77
CA ILE A 156 16.19 -26.93 15.10
C ILE A 156 17.02 -28.21 14.93
N THR A 157 18.32 -28.12 15.20
CA THR A 157 19.18 -29.29 15.31
C THR A 157 18.77 -30.04 16.58
N THR A 158 18.01 -31.11 16.41
CA THR A 158 17.75 -32.07 17.47
C THR A 158 19.04 -32.83 17.74
N THR A 159 19.68 -32.55 18.87
CA THR A 159 20.78 -33.35 19.39
C THR A 159 20.22 -34.64 20.00
N THR A 160 20.31 -35.74 19.25
CA THR A 160 20.13 -37.09 19.81
C THR A 160 21.26 -37.38 20.80
N THR A 161 20.89 -37.56 22.06
CA THR A 161 21.73 -38.10 23.13
C THR A 161 21.95 -39.59 22.86
N THR A 162 23.19 -40.04 22.81
CA THR A 162 23.52 -41.48 22.78
C THR A 162 24.06 -41.86 24.15
N THR A 163 23.42 -42.87 24.74
CA THR A 163 23.82 -43.59 25.97
C THR A 163 25.08 -44.40 25.78
#